data_AF-A0A7M7P4A9-F1
#
_entry.id   AF-A0A7M7P4A9-F1
#
_cell.length_a   1.000
_cell.length_b   1.000
_cell.length_c   1.000
_cell.angle_alpha   90.00
_cell.angle_beta   90.00
_cell.angle_gamma   90.00
#
_symmetry.space_group_name_H-M   'P 1'
#
loop_
_entity.id
_entity.type
_entity.pdbx_description
1 polymer ?
#
loop_
_entity_poly.entity_id
_entity_poly.type
_entity_poly.pdbx_seq_one_letter_code
_entity_poly.pdbx_strand_id
1 'polypeptide(L)'
;MCNTCLEIHNKWPPHVNHRVVRIEDVREGRVVLEKEVYCQEHKADKQKHLCTDVCITCKKFICMRCRLLSHANQGHTVQNTEEYNASTEIQIVSLQSRGEAKATTIKNHVTCIKKQKERVTDHIAVKKAEINKTYQESLKKLDERKAALENQLDAQKVKLCKTFDEMNDVDGRLISSIESASALASNSMKAPLEGDIIVIRDTLSGELKNVLDRDDPEKKLGTELADHAEQLIFTPNNQYNQLNIGEVRFKTCELECDVELSKKGHMNGMAATNDGRMAVGYSKKGIDIFSADGQLQKTVLKDVVIDDVGYLSDGRYVDTDPLTLYTREYVKLDLTFDTLSKDEGGTRSLTVDSNDLIYVGYWKAKKIQVFSPDGGKVIREIPCDGYIPHQITSYNDVLIIRYGNTAMIIDKDGIVKHKVEKSGLTAYAAVTQNNSILIAWVNHDDGLVSIDEYTSELKHVQTLISDHKIEKSERSWYVLREFRSGEIAFCTPDRLYIFKLTITPCSP
;
A
#
# COMPACT_ATOMS: atom_id res chain seq x y z
N MET A 1 75.08 5.76 -31.43
CA MET A 1 75.95 5.60 -32.62
C MET A 1 76.53 4.20 -32.57
N CYS A 2 76.45 3.40 -33.64
CA CYS A 2 77.05 2.05 -33.66
C CYS A 2 78.57 2.14 -33.91
N ASN A 3 79.31 1.05 -33.64
CA ASN A 3 80.78 1.01 -33.75
C ASN A 3 81.28 1.36 -35.16
N THR A 4 80.59 0.87 -36.20
CA THR A 4 80.94 1.15 -37.60
C THR A 4 80.79 2.64 -37.95
N CYS A 5 79.73 3.29 -37.46
CA CYS A 5 79.56 4.73 -37.64
C CYS A 5 80.59 5.55 -36.85
N LEU A 6 80.98 5.09 -35.65
CA LEU A 6 82.02 5.74 -34.84
C LEU A 6 83.40 5.67 -35.51
N GLU A 7 83.76 4.52 -36.10
CA GLU A 7 85.01 4.37 -36.84
C GLU A 7 85.06 5.29 -38.07
N ILE A 8 83.96 5.40 -38.83
CA ILE A 8 83.89 6.28 -39.99
C ILE A 8 83.93 7.76 -39.54
N HIS A 9 83.20 8.11 -38.47
CA HIS A 9 83.20 9.45 -37.89
C HIS A 9 84.61 9.89 -37.48
N ASN A 10 85.40 9.00 -36.88
CA ASN A 10 86.77 9.30 -36.44
C ASN A 10 87.78 9.40 -37.60
N LYS A 11 87.45 8.89 -38.80
CA LYS A 11 88.29 8.98 -40.01
C LYS A 11 88.06 10.28 -40.79
N TRP A 12 87.00 11.04 -40.52
CA TRP A 12 86.72 12.29 -41.22
C TRP A 12 87.66 13.42 -40.76
N PRO A 13 88.37 14.12 -41.68
CA PRO A 13 89.37 15.13 -41.33
C PRO A 13 88.93 16.19 -40.31
N PRO A 14 87.67 16.70 -40.33
CA PRO A 14 87.20 17.67 -39.33
C PRO A 14 87.00 17.08 -37.92
N HIS A 15 86.92 15.76 -37.79
CA HIS A 15 86.52 15.06 -36.57
C HIS A 15 87.63 14.19 -35.97
N VAL A 16 88.80 14.15 -36.60
CA VAL A 16 90.01 13.47 -36.08
C VAL A 16 90.36 13.91 -34.65
N ASN A 17 89.95 15.11 -34.25
CA ASN A 17 90.20 15.68 -32.92
C ASN A 17 88.99 15.64 -31.96
N HIS A 18 87.85 15.05 -32.36
CA HIS A 18 86.66 14.95 -31.51
C HIS A 18 86.56 13.56 -30.86
N ARG A 19 86.37 13.50 -29.53
CA ARG A 19 86.07 12.25 -28.82
C ARG A 19 84.56 12.13 -28.63
N VAL A 20 83.93 11.17 -29.30
CA VAL A 20 82.53 10.81 -29.04
C VAL A 20 82.46 10.01 -27.74
N VAL A 21 81.58 10.41 -26.83
CA VAL A 21 81.36 9.74 -25.53
C VAL A 21 79.88 9.39 -25.36
N ARG A 22 79.58 8.32 -24.61
CA ARG A 22 78.20 7.95 -24.28
C ARG A 22 77.67 8.80 -23.13
N ILE A 23 76.37 9.10 -23.14
CA ILE A 23 75.73 9.90 -22.08
C ILE A 23 75.81 9.17 -20.73
N GLU A 24 75.71 7.83 -20.75
CA GLU A 24 75.86 6.98 -19.57
C GLU A 24 77.26 7.09 -18.97
N ASP A 25 78.30 7.14 -19.82
CA ASP A 25 79.68 7.33 -19.37
C ASP A 25 79.91 8.72 -18.75
N VAL A 26 79.16 9.75 -19.18
CA VAL A 26 79.17 11.09 -18.55
C VAL A 26 78.43 11.07 -17.21
N ARG A 27 77.27 10.40 -17.13
CA ARG A 27 76.46 10.28 -15.91
C ARG A 27 77.19 9.51 -14.80
N GLU A 28 77.95 8.49 -15.18
CA GLU A 28 78.74 7.67 -14.24
C GLU A 28 80.13 8.24 -13.96
N GLY A 29 80.46 9.44 -14.47
CA GLY A 29 81.76 10.09 -14.25
C GLY A 29 82.95 9.38 -14.90
N ARG A 30 82.72 8.47 -15.86
CA ARG A 30 83.76 7.68 -16.55
C ARG A 30 84.47 8.43 -17.69
N VAL A 31 83.98 9.62 -18.04
CA VAL A 31 84.61 10.47 -19.06
C VAL A 31 85.66 11.37 -18.41
N VAL A 32 86.92 10.96 -18.49
CA VAL A 32 88.08 11.80 -18.14
C VAL A 32 88.64 12.42 -19.42
N LEU A 33 88.70 13.75 -19.50
CA LEU A 33 89.32 14.50 -20.58
C LEU A 33 90.60 15.15 -20.06
N GLU A 34 91.74 14.46 -20.19
CA GLU A 34 93.05 15.10 -19.97
C GLU A 34 93.50 15.76 -21.27
N LYS A 35 93.44 17.09 -21.33
CA LYS A 35 94.13 17.90 -22.34
C LYS A 35 94.15 19.37 -21.95
N GLU A 36 95.31 19.98 -22.12
CA GLU A 36 95.44 21.41 -22.35
C GLU A 36 94.51 21.83 -23.50
N VAL A 37 93.51 22.68 -23.22
CA VAL A 37 92.57 23.19 -24.23
C VAL A 37 93.14 24.48 -24.80
N TYR A 38 93.44 24.52 -26.10
CA TYR A 38 93.97 25.73 -26.74
C TYR A 38 92.88 26.58 -27.39
N CYS A 39 93.06 27.90 -27.35
CA CYS A 39 92.13 28.88 -27.89
C CYS A 39 91.97 28.73 -29.41
N GLN A 40 90.72 28.65 -29.86
CA GLN A 40 90.41 28.49 -31.27
C GLN A 40 90.32 29.83 -32.03
N GLU A 41 90.14 30.95 -31.32
CA GLU A 41 89.99 32.29 -31.89
C GLU A 41 91.34 32.93 -32.27
N HIS A 42 92.44 32.47 -31.67
CA HIS A 42 93.80 33.04 -31.85
C HIS A 42 94.76 32.10 -32.61
N LYS A 43 94.23 31.23 -33.48
CA LYS A 43 95.06 30.29 -34.26
C LYS A 43 96.02 30.98 -35.24
N ALA A 44 95.67 32.18 -35.70
CA ALA A 44 96.43 32.94 -36.69
C ALA A 44 97.75 33.53 -36.13
N ASP A 45 97.86 33.66 -34.80
CA ASP A 45 99.01 34.27 -34.13
C ASP A 45 100.28 33.39 -34.15
N LYS A 46 100.21 32.20 -34.79
CA LYS A 46 101.26 31.15 -34.84
C LYS A 46 101.76 30.66 -33.46
N GLN A 47 101.16 31.12 -32.37
CA GLN A 47 101.47 30.77 -31.00
C GLN A 47 100.27 30.04 -30.36
N LYS A 48 100.53 28.95 -29.64
CA LYS A 48 99.46 28.20 -28.95
C LYS A 48 99.08 28.93 -27.67
N HIS A 49 97.88 29.50 -27.64
CA HIS A 49 97.33 30.12 -26.43
C HIS A 49 96.49 29.12 -25.64
N LEU A 50 96.94 28.73 -24.46
CA LEU A 50 96.19 27.87 -23.55
C LEU A 50 94.96 28.61 -23.01
N CYS A 51 93.80 27.95 -23.03
CA CYS A 51 92.62 28.41 -22.32
C CYS A 51 92.75 28.04 -20.84
N THR A 52 92.67 29.04 -19.99
CA THR A 52 92.84 28.94 -18.53
C THR A 52 91.72 29.65 -17.77
N ASP A 53 90.83 30.32 -18.50
CA ASP A 53 89.79 31.20 -17.97
C ASP A 53 88.43 30.85 -18.56
N VAL A 54 87.37 31.05 -17.80
CA VAL A 54 85.98 30.87 -18.22
C VAL A 54 85.30 32.23 -18.28
N CYS A 55 84.78 32.59 -19.45
CA CYS A 55 83.85 33.69 -19.58
C CYS A 55 82.44 33.18 -19.24
N ILE A 56 81.93 33.56 -18.08
CA ILE A 56 80.62 33.14 -17.56
C ILE A 56 79.50 33.67 -18.44
N THR A 57 79.61 34.94 -18.88
CA THR A 57 78.61 35.60 -19.72
C THR A 57 78.45 34.88 -21.06
N CYS A 58 79.56 34.52 -21.71
CA CYS A 58 79.53 33.82 -22.99
C CYS A 58 79.42 32.30 -22.85
N LYS A 59 79.56 31.74 -21.64
CA LYS A 59 79.66 30.30 -21.37
C LYS A 59 80.75 29.62 -22.20
N LYS A 60 81.93 30.26 -22.29
CA LYS A 60 83.06 29.80 -23.12
C LYS A 60 84.34 29.66 -22.29
N PHE A 61 85.14 28.65 -22.64
CA PHE A 61 86.50 28.48 -22.14
C PHE A 61 87.49 29.24 -23.03
N ILE A 62 88.23 30.18 -22.46
CA ILE A 62 88.97 31.23 -23.16
C ILE A 62 90.42 31.35 -22.66
N CYS A 63 91.30 31.90 -23.50
CA CYS A 63 92.68 32.21 -23.11
C CYS A 63 92.83 33.62 -22.54
N MET A 64 93.98 33.90 -21.93
CA MET A 64 94.32 35.22 -21.35
C MET A 64 94.14 36.37 -22.34
N ARG A 65 94.47 36.16 -23.63
CA ARG A 65 94.30 37.18 -24.68
C ARG A 65 92.82 37.50 -24.96
N CYS A 66 91.98 36.47 -25.07
CA CYS A 66 90.52 36.63 -25.16
C CYS A 66 89.96 37.36 -23.94
N ARG A 67 90.44 37.01 -22.73
CA ARG A 67 90.02 37.64 -21.47
C ARG A 67 90.27 39.14 -21.53
N LEU A 68 91.49 39.57 -21.86
CA LEU A 68 91.87 40.98 -21.84
C LEU A 68 91.24 41.77 -23.00
N LEU A 69 91.38 41.30 -24.24
CA LEU A 69 91.07 42.12 -25.41
C LEU A 69 89.59 42.13 -25.80
N SER A 70 88.89 41.01 -25.56
CA SER A 70 87.53 40.82 -26.07
C SER A 70 86.49 40.75 -24.95
N HIS A 71 86.71 39.96 -23.91
CA HIS A 71 85.67 39.71 -22.91
C HIS A 71 85.64 40.75 -21.80
N ALA A 72 86.76 41.05 -21.15
CA ALA A 72 86.82 42.03 -20.08
C ALA A 72 86.53 43.47 -20.58
N ASN A 73 87.08 43.84 -21.75
CA ASN A 73 86.80 45.13 -22.38
C ASN A 73 85.31 45.34 -22.74
N GLN A 74 84.57 44.25 -22.94
CA GLN A 74 83.12 44.28 -23.20
C GLN A 74 82.28 44.15 -21.91
N GLY A 75 82.91 44.18 -20.74
CA GLY A 75 82.23 44.06 -19.45
C GLY A 75 81.74 42.66 -19.12
N HIS A 76 82.23 41.60 -19.79
CA HIS A 76 81.85 40.24 -19.46
C HIS A 76 82.49 39.76 -18.15
N THR A 77 81.76 38.93 -17.41
CA THR A 77 82.26 38.30 -16.19
C THR A 77 83.16 37.12 -16.56
N VAL A 78 84.44 37.19 -16.16
CA VAL A 78 85.44 36.16 -16.43
C VAL A 78 86.07 35.70 -15.12
N GLN A 79 86.21 34.39 -14.95
CA GLN A 79 86.90 33.74 -13.83
C GLN A 79 88.03 32.86 -14.36
N ASN A 80 89.02 32.53 -13.53
CA ASN A 80 89.93 31.45 -13.90
C ASN A 80 89.21 30.09 -13.75
N THR A 81 89.81 29.03 -14.30
CA THR A 81 89.21 27.68 -14.30
C THR A 81 88.99 27.13 -12.89
N GLU A 82 89.96 27.36 -12.00
CA GLU A 82 89.93 26.84 -10.63
C GLU A 82 88.78 27.47 -9.84
N GLU A 83 88.62 28.79 -9.91
CA GLU A 83 87.52 29.54 -9.31
C GLU A 83 86.15 29.12 -9.86
N TYR A 84 86.04 28.98 -11.19
CA TYR A 84 84.80 28.57 -11.83
C TYR A 84 84.39 27.15 -11.43
N ASN A 85 85.35 26.21 -11.42
CA ASN A 85 85.11 24.83 -11.02
C ASN A 85 84.75 24.73 -9.54
N ALA A 86 85.50 25.38 -8.65
CA ALA A 86 85.20 25.40 -7.22
C ALA A 86 83.81 26.00 -6.94
N SER A 87 83.47 27.12 -7.58
CA SER A 87 82.14 27.73 -7.45
C SER A 87 81.02 26.81 -7.99
N THR A 88 81.24 26.18 -9.13
CA THR A 88 80.26 25.29 -9.76
C THR A 88 80.08 24.01 -8.96
N GLU A 89 81.15 23.43 -8.43
CA GLU A 89 81.11 22.26 -7.55
C GLU A 89 80.31 22.55 -6.28
N ILE A 90 80.59 23.68 -5.61
CA ILE A 90 79.82 24.13 -4.44
C ILE A 90 78.33 24.26 -4.78
N GLN A 91 77.99 24.86 -5.93
CA GLN A 91 76.60 25.01 -6.36
C GLN A 91 75.93 23.66 -6.65
N ILE A 92 76.62 22.74 -7.34
CA ILE A 92 76.08 21.40 -7.66
C ILE A 92 75.87 20.59 -6.38
N VAL A 93 76.83 20.56 -5.46
CA VAL A 93 76.72 19.86 -4.18
C VAL A 93 75.59 20.45 -3.32
N SER A 94 75.44 21.78 -3.31
CA SER A 94 74.31 22.45 -2.66
C SER A 94 72.95 22.07 -3.29
N LEU A 95 72.88 21.99 -4.62
CA LEU A 95 71.66 21.53 -5.31
C LEU A 95 71.35 20.06 -5.04
N GLN A 96 72.37 19.19 -5.00
CA GLN A 96 72.22 17.77 -4.69
C GLN A 96 71.65 17.56 -3.28
N SER A 97 72.28 18.18 -2.28
CA SER A 97 71.81 18.11 -0.89
C SER A 97 70.38 18.65 -0.72
N ARG A 98 70.05 19.77 -1.38
CA ARG A 98 68.67 20.31 -1.42
C ARG A 98 67.70 19.34 -2.12
N GLY A 99 68.16 18.67 -3.17
CA GLY A 99 67.41 17.64 -3.89
C GLY A 99 67.09 16.44 -3.00
N GLU A 100 68.08 15.94 -2.27
CA GLU A 100 67.93 14.81 -1.33
C GLU A 100 66.98 15.13 -0.17
N ALA A 101 67.10 16.32 0.42
CA ALA A 101 66.19 16.78 1.47
C ALA A 101 64.74 16.87 0.96
N LYS A 102 64.53 17.41 -0.25
CA LYS A 102 63.21 17.50 -0.87
C LYS A 102 62.64 16.12 -1.21
N ALA A 103 63.48 15.21 -1.74
CA ALA A 103 63.07 13.84 -2.03
C ALA A 103 62.64 13.09 -0.76
N THR A 104 63.37 13.24 0.34
CA THR A 104 63.00 12.67 1.65
C THR A 104 61.67 13.20 2.16
N THR A 105 61.45 14.52 2.05
CA THR A 105 60.17 15.15 2.42
C THR A 105 59.00 14.59 1.62
N ILE A 106 59.16 14.45 0.30
CA ILE A 106 58.12 13.89 -0.59
C ILE A 106 57.86 12.40 -0.27
N LYS A 107 58.91 11.60 0.00
CA LYS A 107 58.75 10.20 0.42
C LYS A 107 57.92 10.08 1.70
N ASN A 108 58.17 10.95 2.69
CA ASN A 108 57.39 10.98 3.93
C ASN A 108 55.92 11.36 3.67
N HIS A 109 55.69 12.33 2.78
CA HIS A 109 54.33 12.71 2.37
C HIS A 109 53.59 11.57 1.66
N VAL A 110 54.24 10.84 0.75
CA VAL A 110 53.66 9.66 0.08
C VAL A 110 53.26 8.58 1.10
N THR A 111 54.12 8.32 2.09
CA THR A 111 53.80 7.38 3.19
C THR A 111 52.61 7.88 4.02
N CYS A 112 52.54 9.18 4.31
CA CYS A 112 51.38 9.77 4.98
C CYS A 112 50.09 9.56 4.17
N ILE A 113 50.10 9.86 2.86
CA ILE A 113 48.94 9.66 1.97
C ILE A 113 48.46 8.21 2.01
N LYS A 114 49.37 7.23 1.94
CA LYS A 114 49.01 5.80 2.01
C LYS A 114 48.28 5.48 3.32
N LYS A 115 48.80 5.93 4.46
CA LYS A 115 48.14 5.77 5.78
C LYS A 115 46.78 6.47 5.83
N GLN A 116 46.65 7.67 5.27
CA GLN A 116 45.36 8.36 5.22
C GLN A 116 44.33 7.62 4.35
N LYS A 117 44.75 7.03 3.22
CA LYS A 117 43.89 6.22 2.37
C LYS A 117 43.35 4.98 3.11
N GLU A 118 44.19 4.30 3.88
CA GLU A 118 43.79 3.18 4.74
C GLU A 118 42.76 3.66 5.77
N ARG A 119 43.04 4.74 6.52
CA ARG A 119 42.11 5.32 7.50
C ARG A 119 40.74 5.66 6.92
N VAL A 120 40.69 6.24 5.72
CA VAL A 120 39.41 6.56 5.03
C VAL A 120 38.66 5.29 4.67
N THR A 121 39.37 4.27 4.15
CA THR A 121 38.78 2.99 3.78
C THR A 121 38.19 2.28 4.99
N ASP A 122 38.93 2.22 6.09
CA ASP A 122 38.50 1.61 7.35
C ASP A 122 37.31 2.37 7.94
N HIS A 123 37.34 3.71 7.94
CA HIS A 123 36.25 4.52 8.45
C HIS A 123 34.94 4.27 7.69
N ILE A 124 34.99 4.24 6.35
CA ILE A 124 33.82 3.93 5.52
C ILE A 124 33.33 2.50 5.76
N ALA A 125 34.24 1.54 5.90
CA ALA A 125 33.89 0.15 6.20
C ALA A 125 33.15 0.02 7.54
N VAL A 126 33.62 0.72 8.58
CA VAL A 126 32.96 0.79 9.89
C VAL A 126 31.56 1.38 9.75
N LYS A 127 31.38 2.50 9.02
CA LYS A 127 30.06 3.10 8.81
C LYS A 127 29.10 2.20 8.04
N LYS A 128 29.59 1.44 7.05
CA LYS A 128 28.77 0.41 6.37
C LYS A 128 28.34 -0.71 7.33
N ALA A 129 29.24 -1.15 8.21
CA ALA A 129 28.93 -2.18 9.20
C ALA A 129 27.91 -1.69 10.23
N GLU A 130 28.01 -0.43 10.68
CA GLU A 130 27.01 0.22 11.56
C GLU A 130 25.62 0.24 10.89
N ILE A 131 25.52 0.70 9.63
CA ILE A 131 24.26 0.71 8.86
C ILE A 131 23.66 -0.70 8.79
N ASN A 132 24.47 -1.69 8.40
CA ASN A 132 23.98 -3.08 8.27
C ASN A 132 23.50 -3.62 9.61
N LYS A 133 24.21 -3.33 10.71
CA LYS A 133 23.79 -3.74 12.06
C LYS A 133 22.42 -3.15 12.42
N THR A 134 22.22 -1.84 12.24
CA THR A 134 20.93 -1.18 12.51
C THR A 134 19.80 -1.73 11.64
N TYR A 135 20.08 -2.01 10.37
CA TYR A 135 19.11 -2.65 9.47
C TYR A 135 18.69 -4.04 9.96
N GLN A 136 19.66 -4.89 10.33
CA GLN A 136 19.38 -6.24 10.85
C GLN A 136 18.60 -6.20 12.17
N GLU A 137 18.91 -5.28 13.07
CA GLU A 137 18.15 -5.07 14.31
C GLU A 137 16.70 -4.66 14.03
N SER A 138 16.47 -3.84 13.00
CA SER A 138 15.12 -3.42 12.58
C SER A 138 14.34 -4.56 11.95
N LEU A 139 14.97 -5.37 11.09
CA LEU A 139 14.38 -6.58 10.53
C LEU A 139 13.98 -7.57 11.63
N LYS A 140 14.86 -7.82 12.60
CA LYS A 140 14.58 -8.73 13.71
C LYS A 140 13.32 -8.30 14.48
N LYS A 141 13.18 -7.00 14.75
CA LYS A 141 11.98 -6.46 15.43
C LYS A 141 10.71 -6.64 14.60
N LEU A 142 10.80 -6.49 13.27
CA LEU A 142 9.67 -6.73 12.36
C LEU A 142 9.27 -8.21 12.36
N ASP A 143 10.25 -9.12 12.30
CA ASP A 143 10.01 -10.57 12.36
C ASP A 143 9.38 -10.98 13.70
N GLU A 144 9.90 -10.46 14.81
CA GLU A 144 9.32 -10.66 16.15
C GLU A 144 7.87 -10.15 16.22
N ARG A 145 7.59 -8.97 15.66
CA ARG A 145 6.25 -8.39 15.65
C ARG A 145 5.29 -9.19 14.78
N LYS A 146 5.73 -9.66 13.61
CA LYS A 146 4.96 -10.54 12.73
C LYS A 146 4.59 -11.83 13.45
N ALA A 147 5.59 -12.51 14.03
CA ALA A 147 5.37 -13.75 14.77
C ALA A 147 4.41 -13.56 15.95
N ALA A 148 4.50 -12.43 16.66
CA ALA A 148 3.57 -12.11 17.73
C ALA A 148 2.11 -11.97 17.26
N LEU A 149 1.87 -11.36 16.10
CA LEU A 149 0.53 -11.21 15.52
C LEU A 149 -0.02 -12.57 15.01
N GLU A 150 0.82 -13.38 14.37
CA GLU A 150 0.46 -14.74 13.95
C GLU A 150 0.11 -15.62 15.17
N ASN A 151 0.91 -15.56 16.24
CA ASN A 151 0.63 -16.27 17.49
C ASN A 151 -0.70 -15.85 18.15
N GLN A 152 -1.10 -14.58 18.04
CA GLN A 152 -2.42 -14.13 18.53
C GLN A 152 -3.56 -14.79 17.75
N LEU A 153 -3.44 -14.87 16.43
CA LEU A 153 -4.43 -15.55 15.57
C LEU A 153 -4.47 -17.05 15.85
N ASP A 154 -3.30 -17.69 15.98
CA ASP A 154 -3.22 -19.12 16.29
C ASP A 154 -3.81 -19.46 17.66
N ALA A 155 -3.59 -18.61 18.67
CA ALA A 155 -4.21 -18.77 19.99
C ALA A 155 -5.74 -18.70 19.93
N GLN A 156 -6.30 -17.75 19.18
CA GLN A 156 -7.75 -17.67 18.98
C GLN A 156 -8.28 -18.89 18.21
N LYS A 157 -7.58 -19.31 17.16
CA LYS A 157 -7.92 -20.53 16.40
C LYS A 157 -7.99 -21.76 17.31
N VAL A 158 -6.96 -21.98 18.15
CA VAL A 158 -6.94 -23.11 19.09
C VAL A 158 -8.13 -23.06 20.04
N LYS A 159 -8.43 -21.88 20.59
CA LYS A 159 -9.57 -21.68 21.50
C LYS A 159 -10.91 -22.00 20.82
N LEU A 160 -11.16 -21.44 19.64
CA LEU A 160 -12.40 -21.62 18.88
C LEU A 160 -12.57 -23.08 18.44
N CYS A 161 -11.53 -23.71 17.87
CA CYS A 161 -11.57 -25.12 17.47
C CYS A 161 -11.84 -26.04 18.66
N LYS A 162 -11.23 -25.79 19.83
CA LYS A 162 -11.50 -26.58 21.03
C LYS A 162 -12.98 -26.53 21.43
N THR A 163 -13.62 -25.36 21.33
CA THR A 163 -15.05 -25.23 21.62
C THR A 163 -15.91 -26.00 20.61
N PHE A 164 -15.55 -25.99 19.32
CA PHE A 164 -16.22 -26.85 18.33
C PHE A 164 -16.03 -28.35 18.60
N ASP A 165 -14.83 -28.78 19.00
CA ASP A 165 -14.56 -30.17 19.34
C ASP A 165 -15.40 -30.61 20.56
N GLU A 166 -15.52 -29.76 21.57
CA GLU A 166 -16.38 -30.00 22.74
C GLU A 166 -17.86 -30.14 22.36
N MET A 167 -18.38 -29.30 21.45
CA MET A 167 -19.75 -29.42 20.92
C MET A 167 -19.94 -30.75 20.18
N ASN A 168 -19.01 -31.10 19.27
CA ASN A 168 -19.05 -32.36 18.53
C ASN A 168 -19.01 -33.59 19.45
N ASP A 169 -18.22 -33.54 20.53
CA ASP A 169 -18.15 -34.62 21.52
C ASP A 169 -19.47 -34.81 22.29
N VAL A 170 -20.15 -33.71 22.64
CA VAL A 170 -21.46 -33.74 23.30
C VAL A 170 -22.49 -34.37 22.36
N ASP A 171 -22.57 -33.88 21.12
CA ASP A 171 -23.53 -34.37 20.12
C ASP A 171 -23.26 -35.83 19.74
N GLY A 172 -21.98 -36.20 19.58
CA GLY A 172 -21.57 -37.58 19.30
C GLY A 172 -21.96 -38.56 20.42
N ARG A 173 -21.86 -38.13 21.69
CA ARG A 173 -22.36 -38.93 22.84
C ARG A 173 -23.87 -39.08 22.84
N LEU A 174 -24.61 -38.03 22.46
CA LEU A 174 -26.07 -38.08 22.36
C LEU A 174 -26.49 -39.05 21.25
N ILE A 175 -25.90 -38.94 20.05
CA ILE A 175 -26.14 -39.86 18.92
C ILE A 175 -25.89 -41.31 19.35
N SER A 176 -24.72 -41.59 19.93
CA SER A 176 -24.34 -42.95 20.38
C SER A 176 -25.32 -43.51 21.41
N SER A 177 -25.84 -42.66 22.31
CA SER A 177 -26.83 -43.03 23.32
C SER A 177 -28.19 -43.37 22.67
N ILE A 178 -28.64 -42.56 21.70
CA ILE A 178 -29.88 -42.78 20.95
C ILE A 178 -29.80 -44.08 20.15
N GLU A 179 -28.72 -44.28 19.40
CA GLU A 179 -28.51 -45.48 18.59
C GLU A 179 -28.47 -46.75 19.45
N SER A 180 -27.75 -46.71 20.57
CA SER A 180 -27.64 -47.85 21.50
C SER A 180 -28.98 -48.19 22.16
N ALA A 181 -29.69 -47.20 22.69
CA ALA A 181 -31.00 -47.40 23.31
C ALA A 181 -32.02 -47.93 22.27
N SER A 182 -32.00 -47.39 21.05
CA SER A 182 -32.85 -47.84 19.94
C SER A 182 -32.55 -49.29 19.56
N ALA A 183 -31.28 -49.66 19.46
CA ALA A 183 -30.86 -51.01 19.15
C ALA A 183 -31.27 -52.02 20.24
N LEU A 184 -31.12 -51.66 21.53
CA LEU A 184 -31.55 -52.50 22.66
C LEU A 184 -33.07 -52.69 22.66
N ALA A 185 -33.84 -51.61 22.52
CA ALA A 185 -35.30 -51.66 22.42
C ALA A 185 -35.74 -52.54 21.24
N SER A 186 -35.14 -52.36 20.06
CA SER A 186 -35.42 -53.17 18.86
C SER A 186 -35.06 -54.65 19.05
N ASN A 187 -33.90 -54.95 19.63
CA ASN A 187 -33.46 -56.32 19.87
C ASN A 187 -34.34 -57.06 20.88
N SER A 188 -34.89 -56.36 21.88
CA SER A 188 -35.83 -56.95 22.84
C SER A 188 -37.13 -57.47 22.18
N MET A 189 -37.48 -56.95 21.00
CA MET A 189 -38.64 -57.42 20.21
C MET A 189 -38.43 -58.79 19.59
N LYS A 190 -37.17 -59.27 19.49
CA LYS A 190 -36.85 -60.59 18.95
C LYS A 190 -37.08 -61.72 19.95
N ALA A 191 -37.15 -61.42 21.25
CA ALA A 191 -37.43 -62.41 22.29
C ALA A 191 -38.93 -62.77 22.31
N PRO A 192 -39.31 -64.03 22.59
CA PRO A 192 -40.70 -64.42 22.84
C PRO A 192 -41.32 -63.63 23.99
N LEU A 193 -42.63 -63.37 23.92
CA LEU A 193 -43.33 -62.58 24.94
C LEU A 193 -43.60 -63.41 26.20
N GLU A 194 -42.90 -63.09 27.29
CA GLU A 194 -43.05 -63.68 28.61
C GLU A 194 -43.06 -62.58 29.69
N GLY A 195 -43.46 -62.91 30.93
CA GLY A 195 -43.63 -61.94 32.02
C GLY A 195 -42.40 -61.05 32.25
N ASP A 196 -41.22 -61.64 32.38
CA ASP A 196 -39.97 -60.90 32.60
C ASP A 196 -39.55 -60.07 31.37
N ILE A 197 -39.89 -60.53 30.17
CA ILE A 197 -39.60 -59.83 28.90
C ILE A 197 -40.46 -58.56 28.76
N ILE A 198 -41.69 -58.56 29.26
CA ILE A 198 -42.55 -57.36 29.28
C ILE A 198 -41.90 -56.26 30.11
N VAL A 199 -41.42 -56.60 31.32
CA VAL A 199 -40.75 -55.64 32.21
C VAL A 199 -39.47 -55.06 31.57
N ILE A 200 -38.69 -55.90 30.89
CA ILE A 200 -37.49 -55.46 30.16
C ILE A 200 -37.87 -54.52 29.00
N ARG A 201 -38.91 -54.83 28.24
CA ARG A 201 -39.38 -53.97 27.13
C ARG A 201 -39.86 -52.61 27.62
N ASP A 202 -40.64 -52.57 28.69
CA ASP A 202 -41.12 -51.31 29.28
C ASP A 202 -39.95 -50.47 29.78
N THR A 203 -38.95 -51.10 30.42
CA THR A 203 -37.75 -50.42 30.91
C THR A 203 -36.94 -49.82 29.75
N LEU A 204 -36.60 -50.62 28.73
CA LEU A 204 -35.81 -50.16 27.58
C LEU A 204 -36.56 -49.11 26.73
N SER A 205 -37.88 -49.22 26.62
CA SER A 205 -38.70 -48.21 25.95
C SER A 205 -38.72 -46.91 26.74
N GLY A 206 -38.77 -46.99 28.08
CA GLY A 206 -38.61 -45.84 28.97
C GLY A 206 -37.23 -45.19 28.86
N GLU A 207 -36.16 -45.97 28.80
CA GLU A 207 -34.80 -45.45 28.59
C GLU A 207 -34.64 -44.76 27.23
N LEU A 208 -35.13 -45.38 26.16
CA LEU A 208 -35.12 -44.76 24.83
C LEU A 208 -35.90 -43.44 24.84
N LYS A 209 -37.10 -43.43 25.44
CA LYS A 209 -37.89 -42.21 25.59
C LYS A 209 -37.12 -41.14 26.37
N ASN A 210 -36.49 -41.48 27.49
CA ASN A 210 -35.71 -40.53 28.29
C ASN A 210 -34.53 -39.91 27.52
N VAL A 211 -33.91 -40.64 26.58
CA VAL A 211 -32.83 -40.08 25.74
C VAL A 211 -33.42 -39.19 24.65
N LEU A 212 -34.56 -39.56 24.06
CA LEU A 212 -35.28 -38.76 23.05
C LEU A 212 -35.92 -37.49 23.62
N ASP A 213 -36.28 -37.51 24.90
CA ASP A 213 -36.85 -36.35 25.61
C ASP A 213 -35.77 -35.33 26.02
N ARG A 214 -34.49 -35.56 25.68
CA ARG A 214 -33.42 -34.55 25.86
C ARG A 214 -33.53 -33.47 24.79
N ASP A 215 -33.13 -32.25 25.13
CA ASP A 215 -33.15 -31.12 24.21
C ASP A 215 -32.28 -31.36 22.97
N ASP A 216 -32.75 -30.89 21.82
CA ASP A 216 -32.00 -30.90 20.57
C ASP A 216 -30.73 -30.03 20.67
N PRO A 217 -29.65 -30.35 19.93
CA PRO A 217 -28.47 -29.52 19.87
C PRO A 217 -28.78 -28.08 19.42
N GLU A 218 -28.28 -27.09 20.15
CA GLU A 218 -28.46 -25.69 19.83
C GLU A 218 -27.67 -25.29 18.57
N LYS A 219 -28.29 -25.39 17.39
CA LYS A 219 -27.69 -24.98 16.11
C LYS A 219 -27.16 -23.53 16.11
N LYS A 220 -27.79 -22.66 16.91
CA LYS A 220 -27.43 -21.23 17.04
C LYS A 220 -26.03 -21.04 17.58
N LEU A 221 -25.60 -21.88 18.54
CA LEU A 221 -24.32 -21.74 19.23
C LEU A 221 -23.12 -21.95 18.28
N GLY A 222 -23.21 -22.94 17.39
CA GLY A 222 -22.15 -23.19 16.40
C GLY A 222 -22.01 -22.07 15.37
N THR A 223 -23.13 -21.44 14.99
CA THR A 223 -23.14 -20.31 14.05
C THR A 223 -22.55 -19.06 14.71
N GLU A 224 -22.96 -18.73 15.93
CA GLU A 224 -22.43 -17.61 16.71
C GLU A 224 -20.92 -17.73 16.95
N LEU A 225 -20.42 -18.94 17.19
CA LEU A 225 -18.98 -19.19 17.36
C LEU A 225 -18.19 -18.95 16.07
N ALA A 226 -18.75 -19.33 14.91
CA ALA A 226 -18.15 -19.05 13.60
C ALA A 226 -18.17 -17.55 13.30
N ASP A 227 -19.29 -16.86 13.57
CA ASP A 227 -19.40 -15.41 13.40
C ASP A 227 -18.37 -14.66 14.27
N HIS A 228 -18.17 -15.11 15.51
CA HIS A 228 -17.15 -14.53 16.38
C HIS A 228 -15.73 -14.71 15.83
N ALA A 229 -15.46 -15.79 15.11
CA ALA A 229 -14.18 -15.99 14.42
C ALA A 229 -14.02 -15.01 13.25
N GLU A 230 -15.08 -14.76 12.48
CA GLU A 230 -15.07 -13.81 11.35
C GLU A 230 -14.93 -12.35 11.79
N GLN A 231 -15.25 -12.03 13.04
CA GLN A 231 -15.02 -10.70 13.62
C GLN A 231 -13.52 -10.39 13.85
N LEU A 232 -12.62 -11.36 13.78
CA LEU A 232 -11.17 -11.13 13.89
C LEU A 232 -10.63 -10.46 12.63
N ILE A 233 -10.12 -9.24 12.80
CA ILE A 233 -9.53 -8.44 11.73
C ILE A 233 -8.08 -8.07 12.02
N PHE A 234 -7.29 -7.89 10.96
CA PHE A 234 -5.99 -7.25 11.04
C PHE A 234 -6.09 -5.80 10.58
N THR A 235 -5.71 -4.86 11.45
CA THR A 235 -5.64 -3.43 11.12
C THR A 235 -4.18 -3.05 10.83
N PRO A 236 -3.79 -2.80 9.56
CA PRO A 236 -2.43 -2.40 9.23
C PRO A 236 -2.11 -1.01 9.77
N ASN A 237 -0.86 -0.80 10.19
CA ASN A 237 -0.37 0.53 10.56
C ASN A 237 0.19 1.24 9.33
N ASN A 238 -0.50 2.28 8.87
CA ASN A 238 -0.09 3.05 7.69
C ASN A 238 0.98 4.13 7.98
N GLN A 239 1.49 4.21 9.20
CA GLN A 239 2.54 5.16 9.56
C GLN A 239 3.92 4.62 9.17
N TYR A 240 4.49 5.16 8.09
CA TYR A 240 5.75 4.73 7.47
C TYR A 240 7.00 4.74 8.37
N ASN A 241 6.95 5.35 9.55
CA ASN A 241 8.11 5.55 10.43
C ASN A 241 8.15 4.64 11.66
N GLN A 242 7.29 3.61 11.74
CA GLN A 242 7.20 2.72 12.90
C GLN A 242 7.47 1.25 12.53
N LEU A 243 8.15 0.52 13.41
CA LEU A 243 8.32 -0.95 13.31
C LEU A 243 7.06 -1.72 13.73
N ASN A 244 5.99 -1.01 14.09
CA ASN A 244 4.69 -1.60 14.35
C ASN A 244 3.94 -1.75 13.03
N ILE A 245 3.76 -2.99 12.56
CA ILE A 245 3.10 -3.29 11.29
C ILE A 245 1.57 -3.32 11.37
N GLY A 246 0.99 -3.29 12.59
CA GLY A 246 -0.44 -3.34 12.79
C GLY A 246 -0.85 -4.09 14.06
N GLU A 247 -2.15 -4.34 14.18
CA GLU A 247 -2.77 -4.99 15.33
C GLU A 247 -3.89 -5.95 14.89
N VAL A 248 -4.03 -7.07 15.61
CA VAL A 248 -5.19 -7.94 15.52
C VAL A 248 -6.26 -7.40 16.48
N ARG A 249 -7.49 -7.27 15.99
CA ARG A 249 -8.61 -6.66 16.70
C ARG A 249 -9.89 -7.43 16.40
N PHE A 250 -10.90 -7.29 17.26
CA PHE A 250 -12.25 -7.72 16.95
C PHE A 250 -13.05 -6.55 16.40
N LYS A 251 -13.77 -6.76 15.30
CA LYS A 251 -14.74 -5.83 14.74
C LYS A 251 -16.13 -6.38 15.03
N THR A 252 -16.80 -5.85 16.04
CA THR A 252 -18.17 -6.23 16.38
C THR A 252 -19.15 -5.25 15.74
N CYS A 253 -20.31 -5.76 15.32
CA CYS A 253 -21.42 -4.95 14.85
C CYS A 253 -22.62 -5.26 15.74
N GLU A 254 -23.05 -4.28 16.53
CA GLU A 254 -24.08 -4.47 17.54
C GLU A 254 -25.25 -3.52 17.30
N LEU A 255 -26.46 -3.97 17.63
CA LEU A 255 -27.65 -3.12 17.55
C LEU A 255 -27.53 -2.02 18.62
N GLU A 256 -27.39 -0.78 18.17
CA GLU A 256 -27.36 0.39 19.06
C GLU A 256 -28.77 0.95 19.26
N CYS A 257 -29.58 0.99 18.19
CA CYS A 257 -30.94 1.53 18.25
C CYS A 257 -31.92 0.73 17.42
N ASP A 258 -33.14 0.61 17.93
CA ASP A 258 -34.27 0.01 17.24
C ASP A 258 -35.50 0.90 17.41
N VAL A 259 -35.80 1.66 16.36
CA VAL A 259 -36.74 2.78 16.39
C VAL A 259 -37.98 2.42 15.60
N GLU A 260 -39.15 2.49 16.24
CA GLU A 260 -40.43 2.36 15.55
C GLU A 260 -40.70 3.57 14.66
N LEU A 261 -40.98 3.33 13.39
CA LEU A 261 -41.32 4.39 12.46
C LEU A 261 -42.73 4.88 12.76
N SER A 262 -42.89 6.20 12.79
CA SER A 262 -44.19 6.84 13.02
C SER A 262 -45.22 6.59 11.91
N LYS A 263 -44.81 5.99 10.78
CA LYS A 263 -45.67 5.64 9.63
C LYS A 263 -45.41 4.21 9.16
N LYS A 264 -45.84 3.23 9.98
CA LYS A 264 -45.79 1.80 9.66
C LYS A 264 -46.35 1.47 8.28
N GLY A 265 -45.72 0.53 7.59
CA GLY A 265 -46.07 0.03 6.26
C GLY A 265 -45.78 1.01 5.11
N HIS A 266 -45.39 2.25 5.41
CA HIS A 266 -45.33 3.33 4.42
C HIS A 266 -43.91 3.74 4.01
N MET A 267 -42.86 3.21 4.65
CA MET A 267 -41.47 3.49 4.25
C MET A 267 -41.21 2.97 2.83
N ASN A 268 -40.57 3.82 2.03
CA ASN A 268 -40.30 3.59 0.63
C ASN A 268 -38.83 3.77 0.27
N GLY A 269 -38.15 4.76 0.85
CA GLY A 269 -36.76 5.07 0.55
C GLY A 269 -35.98 5.53 1.78
N MET A 270 -34.66 5.42 1.69
CA MET A 270 -33.75 5.89 2.73
C MET A 270 -32.45 6.40 2.13
N ALA A 271 -31.97 7.54 2.61
CA ALA A 271 -30.72 8.14 2.16
C ALA A 271 -29.99 8.89 3.27
N ALA A 272 -28.66 8.82 3.26
CA ALA A 272 -27.82 9.61 4.13
C ALA A 272 -27.87 11.08 3.68
N THR A 273 -28.07 11.98 4.64
CA THR A 273 -28.05 13.43 4.43
C THR A 273 -26.64 13.98 4.51
N ASN A 274 -26.42 15.18 3.97
CA ASN A 274 -25.08 15.77 3.95
C ASN A 274 -24.53 16.15 5.32
N ASP A 275 -25.40 16.39 6.30
CA ASP A 275 -25.01 16.66 7.69
C ASP A 275 -24.95 15.40 8.57
N GLY A 276 -24.90 14.21 7.94
CA GLY A 276 -24.62 12.95 8.62
C GLY A 276 -25.80 12.30 9.32
N ARG A 277 -27.02 12.78 9.07
CA ARG A 277 -28.27 12.16 9.53
C ARG A 277 -28.84 11.21 8.47
N MET A 278 -29.86 10.44 8.83
CA MET A 278 -30.57 9.55 7.90
C MET A 278 -31.96 10.08 7.58
N ALA A 279 -32.28 10.20 6.30
CA ALA A 279 -33.61 10.55 5.83
C ALA A 279 -34.38 9.27 5.47
N VAL A 280 -35.59 9.13 6.01
CA VAL A 280 -36.52 8.04 5.72
C VAL A 280 -37.74 8.63 5.03
N GLY A 281 -37.96 8.24 3.78
CA GLY A 281 -39.06 8.71 2.93
C GLY A 281 -40.28 7.79 3.00
N TYR A 282 -41.47 8.38 3.09
CA TYR A 282 -42.72 7.66 3.19
C TYR A 282 -43.68 7.97 2.03
N SER A 283 -44.43 6.96 1.60
CA SER A 283 -45.61 7.14 0.71
C SER A 283 -46.70 8.04 1.31
N LYS A 284 -46.66 8.27 2.63
CA LYS A 284 -47.53 9.21 3.34
C LYS A 284 -46.70 10.00 4.35
N LYS A 285 -46.90 11.32 4.39
CA LYS A 285 -46.37 12.22 5.42
C LYS A 285 -44.89 12.62 5.28
N GLY A 286 -44.34 12.63 4.05
CA GLY A 286 -43.05 13.25 3.77
C GLY A 286 -41.83 12.44 4.18
N ILE A 287 -40.86 13.11 4.80
CA ILE A 287 -39.55 12.57 5.15
C ILE A 287 -39.27 12.81 6.64
N ASP A 288 -38.93 11.74 7.37
CA ASP A 288 -38.38 11.84 8.73
C ASP A 288 -36.84 11.87 8.67
N ILE A 289 -36.23 12.72 9.49
CA ILE A 289 -34.77 12.83 9.60
C ILE A 289 -34.34 12.33 10.98
N PHE A 290 -33.57 11.24 11.02
CA PHE A 290 -33.06 10.61 12.23
C PHE A 290 -31.57 10.88 12.42
N SER A 291 -31.14 11.09 13.66
CA SER A 291 -29.72 11.05 14.03
C SER A 291 -29.22 9.60 14.15
N ALA A 292 -27.89 9.42 14.24
CA ALA A 292 -27.26 8.10 14.36
C ALA A 292 -27.62 7.37 15.66
N ASP A 293 -28.04 8.09 16.70
CA ASP A 293 -28.58 7.54 17.96
C ASP A 293 -30.10 7.25 17.89
N GLY A 294 -30.67 7.22 16.68
CA GLY A 294 -32.07 6.86 16.45
C GLY A 294 -33.10 7.95 16.80
N GLN A 295 -32.68 9.14 17.25
CA GLN A 295 -33.62 10.20 17.61
C GLN A 295 -34.21 10.88 16.38
N LEU A 296 -35.54 11.04 16.34
CA LEU A 296 -36.23 11.81 15.31
C LEU A 296 -35.95 13.31 15.50
N GLN A 297 -35.21 13.90 14.57
CA GLN A 297 -34.81 15.31 14.63
C GLN A 297 -35.88 16.24 14.06
N LYS A 298 -36.48 15.87 12.91
CA LYS A 298 -37.54 16.65 12.26
C LYS A 298 -38.28 15.82 11.21
N THR A 299 -39.48 16.27 10.86
CA THR A 299 -40.24 15.81 9.69
C THR A 299 -40.43 16.96 8.70
N VAL A 300 -40.12 16.72 7.43
CA VAL A 300 -40.18 17.69 6.33
C VAL A 300 -41.08 17.16 5.21
N LEU A 301 -41.58 18.05 4.35
CA LEU A 301 -42.47 17.71 3.23
C LEU A 301 -43.69 16.88 3.62
N LYS A 302 -44.35 17.22 4.73
CA LYS A 302 -45.43 16.43 5.33
C LYS A 302 -46.61 16.14 4.38
N ASP A 303 -46.77 16.89 3.30
CA ASP A 303 -47.86 16.73 2.34
C ASP A 303 -47.41 16.10 1.01
N VAL A 304 -46.16 15.63 0.93
CA VAL A 304 -45.58 15.01 -0.28
C VAL A 304 -45.51 13.49 -0.12
N VAL A 305 -45.80 12.78 -1.21
CA VAL A 305 -45.64 11.33 -1.34
C VAL A 305 -44.20 11.05 -1.77
N ILE A 306 -43.47 10.28 -0.98
CA ILE A 306 -42.07 9.95 -1.27
C ILE A 306 -41.98 8.48 -1.68
N ASP A 307 -41.68 8.25 -2.96
CA ASP A 307 -41.51 6.91 -3.54
C ASP A 307 -40.08 6.38 -3.41
N ASP A 308 -39.09 7.27 -3.39
CA ASP A 308 -37.70 7.03 -3.02
C ASP A 308 -37.06 8.40 -2.71
N VAL A 309 -35.87 8.42 -2.11
CA VAL A 309 -35.19 9.67 -1.74
C VAL A 309 -33.68 9.58 -1.96
N GLY A 310 -33.10 10.66 -2.47
CA GLY A 310 -31.66 10.82 -2.66
C GLY A 310 -31.20 12.24 -2.35
N TYR A 311 -29.92 12.41 -2.03
CA TYR A 311 -29.31 13.72 -1.75
C TYR A 311 -28.16 13.96 -2.71
N LEU A 312 -28.08 15.18 -3.22
CA LEU A 312 -26.94 15.69 -4.00
C LEU A 312 -25.89 16.23 -3.03
N SER A 313 -24.65 16.37 -3.50
CA SER A 313 -23.49 16.83 -2.73
C SER A 313 -23.66 18.24 -2.15
N ASP A 314 -24.46 19.09 -2.79
CA ASP A 314 -24.77 20.47 -2.35
C ASP A 314 -25.91 20.54 -1.31
N GLY A 315 -26.58 19.43 -1.03
CA GLY A 315 -27.64 19.31 -0.02
C GLY A 315 -29.05 19.49 -0.59
N ARG A 316 -29.19 19.71 -1.90
CA ARG A 316 -30.46 19.47 -2.58
C ARG A 316 -30.86 18.01 -2.42
N TYR A 317 -32.16 17.75 -2.40
CA TYR A 317 -32.67 16.38 -2.41
C TYR A 317 -33.64 16.17 -3.56
N VAL A 318 -33.79 14.91 -3.90
CA VAL A 318 -34.60 14.41 -5.00
C VAL A 318 -35.54 13.31 -4.50
N ASP A 319 -36.79 13.34 -4.95
CA ASP A 319 -37.80 12.29 -4.76
C ASP A 319 -38.30 11.74 -6.10
N THR A 320 -39.03 10.62 -6.10
CA THR A 320 -39.49 9.95 -7.34
C THR A 320 -41.01 9.75 -7.48
N ASP A 321 -41.85 10.79 -7.35
CA ASP A 321 -43.21 10.75 -7.97
C ASP A 321 -43.89 12.15 -8.06
N PRO A 322 -43.75 12.88 -9.19
CA PRO A 322 -42.76 12.70 -10.26
C PRO A 322 -41.34 13.01 -9.75
N LEU A 323 -40.31 12.75 -10.57
CA LEU A 323 -38.93 13.12 -10.23
C LEU A 323 -38.84 14.63 -9.95
N THR A 324 -38.69 15.01 -8.68
CA THR A 324 -38.72 16.41 -8.25
C THR A 324 -37.46 16.74 -7.47
N LEU A 325 -36.85 17.88 -7.79
CA LEU A 325 -35.68 18.40 -7.09
C LEU A 325 -36.09 19.55 -6.18
N TYR A 326 -35.46 19.61 -5.01
CA TYR A 326 -35.76 20.61 -3.99
C TYR A 326 -34.47 21.17 -3.40
N THR A 327 -34.55 22.38 -2.83
CA THR A 327 -33.45 23.00 -2.10
C THR A 327 -33.17 22.29 -0.79
N ARG A 328 -32.03 22.63 -0.15
CA ARG A 328 -31.67 22.16 1.19
C ARG A 328 -32.71 22.55 2.26
N GLU A 329 -33.47 23.61 2.00
CA GLU A 329 -34.56 24.12 2.84
C GLU A 329 -35.92 23.50 2.50
N TYR A 330 -35.98 22.45 1.68
CA TYR A 330 -37.21 21.76 1.29
C TYR A 330 -38.19 22.59 0.48
N VAL A 331 -37.65 23.51 -0.32
CA VAL A 331 -38.40 24.29 -1.31
C VAL A 331 -38.29 23.61 -2.66
N LYS A 332 -39.45 23.35 -3.28
CA LYS A 332 -39.53 22.74 -4.62
C LYS A 332 -38.89 23.66 -5.65
N LEU A 333 -38.00 23.12 -6.48
CA LEU A 333 -37.42 23.85 -7.61
C LEU A 333 -38.34 23.76 -8.82
N ASP A 334 -38.38 24.83 -9.61
CA ASP A 334 -39.11 24.90 -10.87
C ASP A 334 -38.28 24.25 -12.00
N LEU A 335 -38.12 22.92 -11.91
CA LEU A 335 -37.39 22.09 -12.85
C LEU A 335 -38.29 20.94 -13.30
N THR A 336 -38.17 20.56 -14.57
CA THR A 336 -38.91 19.44 -15.16
C THR A 336 -37.94 18.38 -15.65
N PHE A 337 -38.26 17.11 -15.41
CA PHE A 337 -37.49 15.97 -15.91
C PHE A 337 -38.37 15.13 -16.85
N ASP A 338 -37.86 14.79 -18.03
CA ASP A 338 -38.56 13.99 -19.04
C ASP A 338 -38.52 12.50 -18.64
N THR A 339 -39.18 12.17 -17.53
CA THR A 339 -39.28 10.82 -16.98
C THR A 339 -40.42 10.02 -17.60
N LEU A 340 -40.29 8.68 -17.58
CA LEU A 340 -41.41 7.81 -17.97
C LEU A 340 -42.60 7.94 -17.02
N SER A 341 -43.80 7.86 -17.59
CA SER A 341 -45.05 7.81 -16.83
C SER A 341 -45.14 6.54 -15.96
N LYS A 342 -46.06 6.51 -14.98
CA LYS A 342 -46.28 5.31 -14.16
C LYS A 342 -46.76 4.11 -14.98
N ASP A 343 -47.52 4.37 -16.06
CA ASP A 343 -48.01 3.33 -16.96
C ASP A 343 -46.91 2.74 -17.84
N GLU A 344 -45.91 3.54 -18.23
CA GLU A 344 -44.77 3.07 -19.04
C GLU A 344 -43.65 2.49 -18.17
N GLY A 345 -43.23 3.23 -17.15
CA GLY A 345 -42.08 2.93 -16.30
C GLY A 345 -42.38 2.00 -15.12
N GLY A 346 -43.61 2.02 -14.59
CA GLY A 346 -43.98 1.29 -13.38
C GLY A 346 -43.37 1.89 -12.11
N THR A 347 -43.13 1.04 -11.11
CA THR A 347 -42.42 1.41 -9.87
C THR A 347 -41.00 1.89 -10.18
N ARG A 348 -40.55 2.90 -9.44
CA ARG A 348 -39.25 3.55 -9.63
C ARG A 348 -38.30 3.25 -8.48
N SER A 349 -37.00 3.26 -8.77
CA SER A 349 -35.92 3.25 -7.78
C SER A 349 -34.94 4.38 -8.09
N LEU A 350 -34.27 4.91 -7.07
CA LEU A 350 -33.44 6.10 -7.18
C LEU A 350 -32.05 5.88 -6.57
N THR A 351 -31.02 6.41 -7.23
CA THR A 351 -29.72 6.65 -6.61
C THR A 351 -29.05 7.87 -7.22
N VAL A 352 -28.13 8.49 -6.48
CA VAL A 352 -27.35 9.66 -6.91
C VAL A 352 -25.88 9.30 -6.77
N ASP A 353 -25.10 9.47 -7.84
CA ASP A 353 -23.66 9.18 -7.80
C ASP A 353 -22.83 10.35 -7.24
N SER A 354 -21.52 10.15 -7.14
CA SER A 354 -20.59 11.16 -6.60
C SER A 354 -20.43 12.41 -7.48
N ASN A 355 -20.95 12.41 -8.71
CA ASN A 355 -20.98 13.56 -9.61
C ASN A 355 -22.37 14.22 -9.65
N ASP A 356 -23.24 13.90 -8.70
CA ASP A 356 -24.62 14.37 -8.62
C ASP A 356 -25.51 13.97 -9.81
N LEU A 357 -25.12 12.94 -10.58
CA LEU A 357 -26.00 12.37 -11.59
C LEU A 357 -27.09 11.54 -10.93
N ILE A 358 -28.31 11.74 -11.40
CA ILE A 358 -29.52 11.13 -10.84
C ILE A 358 -29.89 9.93 -11.70
N TYR A 359 -29.91 8.73 -11.11
CA TYR A 359 -30.27 7.49 -11.78
C TYR A 359 -31.66 7.07 -11.33
N VAL A 360 -32.55 6.80 -12.28
CA VAL A 360 -33.92 6.34 -12.04
C VAL A 360 -34.15 5.00 -12.72
N GLY A 361 -34.32 3.94 -11.92
CA GLY A 361 -34.64 2.60 -12.40
C GLY A 361 -36.14 2.41 -12.58
N TYR A 362 -36.56 1.77 -13.66
CA TYR A 362 -37.96 1.53 -13.99
C TYR A 362 -38.27 0.04 -14.07
N TRP A 363 -39.21 -0.42 -13.25
CA TRP A 363 -39.50 -1.85 -13.15
C TRP A 363 -40.18 -2.41 -14.38
N LYS A 364 -41.18 -1.68 -14.92
CA LYS A 364 -41.97 -2.13 -16.07
C LYS A 364 -41.19 -1.97 -17.38
N ALA A 365 -40.49 -0.85 -17.52
CA ALA A 365 -39.67 -0.56 -18.70
C ALA A 365 -38.33 -1.32 -18.71
N LYS A 366 -37.91 -1.90 -17.57
CA LYS A 366 -36.65 -2.65 -17.41
C LYS A 366 -35.43 -1.88 -17.94
N LYS A 367 -35.31 -0.63 -17.51
CA LYS A 367 -34.16 0.23 -17.82
C LYS A 367 -33.92 1.26 -16.73
N ILE A 368 -32.75 1.86 -16.75
CA ILE A 368 -32.37 2.97 -15.88
C ILE A 368 -32.15 4.21 -16.75
N GLN A 369 -32.76 5.32 -16.41
CA GLN A 369 -32.51 6.62 -17.04
C GLN A 369 -31.62 7.46 -16.13
N VAL A 370 -30.65 8.15 -16.73
CA VAL A 370 -29.73 9.06 -16.03
C VAL A 370 -30.07 10.49 -16.38
N PHE A 371 -30.08 11.37 -15.38
CA PHE A 371 -30.40 12.79 -15.51
C PHE A 371 -29.31 13.67 -14.88
N SER A 372 -29.11 14.86 -15.46
CA SER A 372 -28.37 15.95 -14.82
C SER A 372 -29.22 16.59 -13.71
N PRO A 373 -28.61 17.13 -12.64
CA PRO A 373 -29.33 17.91 -11.63
C PRO A 373 -29.95 19.22 -12.17
N ASP A 374 -29.63 19.61 -13.41
CA ASP A 374 -30.21 20.78 -14.09
C ASP A 374 -31.60 20.50 -14.70
N GLY A 375 -32.10 19.27 -14.62
CA GLY A 375 -33.36 18.88 -15.23
C GLY A 375 -33.25 18.57 -16.73
N GLY A 376 -34.42 18.42 -17.37
CA GLY A 376 -34.58 18.20 -18.79
C GLY A 376 -34.57 16.73 -19.22
N LYS A 377 -33.97 16.49 -20.39
CA LYS A 377 -33.97 15.20 -21.08
C LYS A 377 -33.02 14.21 -20.44
N VAL A 378 -33.31 12.93 -20.64
CA VAL A 378 -32.41 11.83 -20.29
C VAL A 378 -31.05 12.02 -20.97
N ILE A 379 -29.96 11.91 -20.20
CA ILE A 379 -28.59 12.00 -20.73
C ILE A 379 -28.02 10.63 -21.11
N ARG A 380 -28.56 9.55 -20.52
CA ARG A 380 -28.20 8.17 -20.81
C ARG A 380 -29.33 7.22 -20.44
N GLU A 381 -29.55 6.21 -21.27
CA GLU A 381 -30.38 5.04 -20.91
C GLU A 381 -29.49 3.81 -20.77
N ILE A 382 -29.74 3.02 -19.73
CA ILE A 382 -29.04 1.78 -19.43
C ILE A 382 -30.09 0.65 -19.46
N PRO A 383 -30.01 -0.29 -20.42
CA PRO A 383 -30.96 -1.40 -20.49
C PRO A 383 -30.73 -2.38 -19.33
N CYS A 384 -31.82 -2.95 -18.79
CA CYS A 384 -31.77 -4.03 -17.79
C CYS A 384 -32.21 -5.35 -18.41
N ASP A 385 -31.35 -5.93 -19.24
CA ASP A 385 -31.67 -7.15 -19.98
C ASP A 385 -31.66 -8.39 -19.07
N GLY A 386 -32.85 -8.98 -18.89
CA GLY A 386 -33.02 -10.21 -18.10
C GLY A 386 -33.19 -10.00 -16.59
N TYR A 387 -33.28 -8.75 -16.12
CA TYR A 387 -33.52 -8.43 -14.70
C TYR A 387 -34.40 -7.18 -14.55
N ILE A 388 -34.94 -6.98 -13.34
CA ILE A 388 -35.73 -5.81 -12.98
C ILE A 388 -34.94 -4.99 -11.95
N PRO A 389 -34.70 -3.68 -12.15
CA PRO A 389 -33.93 -2.86 -11.23
C PRO A 389 -34.75 -2.50 -9.97
N HIS A 390 -35.01 -3.48 -9.11
CA HIS A 390 -35.87 -3.30 -7.93
C HIS A 390 -35.35 -2.18 -7.02
N GLN A 391 -34.05 -2.21 -6.73
CA GLN A 391 -33.31 -1.11 -6.10
C GLN A 391 -31.97 -0.94 -6.82
N ILE A 392 -31.52 0.30 -6.85
CA ILE A 392 -30.25 0.69 -7.45
C ILE A 392 -29.43 1.45 -6.43
N THR A 393 -28.12 1.18 -6.41
CA THR A 393 -27.16 1.89 -5.56
C THR A 393 -25.95 2.23 -6.41
N SER A 394 -25.55 3.50 -6.45
CA SER A 394 -24.34 3.93 -7.16
C SER A 394 -23.09 3.39 -6.47
N TYR A 395 -22.14 2.86 -7.24
CA TYR A 395 -20.86 2.38 -6.72
C TYR A 395 -19.73 2.76 -7.69
N ASN A 396 -18.99 3.83 -7.39
CA ASN A 396 -17.96 4.37 -8.28
C ASN A 396 -18.54 4.59 -9.70
N ASP A 397 -17.94 3.95 -10.71
CA ASP A 397 -18.36 4.02 -12.11
C ASP A 397 -19.40 2.95 -12.52
N VAL A 398 -19.88 2.15 -11.58
CA VAL A 398 -20.82 1.04 -11.80
C VAL A 398 -22.06 1.19 -10.91
N LEU A 399 -23.08 0.34 -11.14
CA LEU A 399 -24.28 0.30 -10.33
C LEU A 399 -24.44 -1.08 -9.68
N ILE A 400 -24.89 -1.10 -8.42
CA ILE A 400 -25.32 -2.31 -7.74
C ILE A 400 -26.84 -2.40 -7.87
N ILE A 401 -27.31 -3.50 -8.42
CA ILE A 401 -28.72 -3.77 -8.67
C ILE A 401 -29.19 -4.90 -7.78
N ARG A 402 -30.30 -4.66 -7.09
CA ARG A 402 -31.10 -5.71 -6.46
C ARG A 402 -32.08 -6.28 -7.46
N TYR A 403 -32.09 -7.61 -7.57
CA TYR A 403 -33.10 -8.37 -8.30
C TYR A 403 -33.46 -9.65 -7.53
N GLY A 404 -34.59 -9.64 -6.83
CA GLY A 404 -35.05 -10.78 -6.01
C GLY A 404 -34.01 -11.20 -4.98
N ASN A 405 -33.50 -12.43 -5.12
CA ASN A 405 -32.47 -13.04 -4.28
C ASN A 405 -31.03 -12.80 -4.78
N THR A 406 -30.86 -11.90 -5.75
CA THR A 406 -29.57 -11.59 -6.37
C THR A 406 -29.20 -10.13 -6.15
N ALA A 407 -27.93 -9.91 -5.79
CA ALA A 407 -27.27 -8.63 -5.96
C ALA A 407 -26.27 -8.74 -7.11
N MET A 408 -26.25 -7.76 -8.01
CA MET A 408 -25.36 -7.76 -9.18
C MET A 408 -24.73 -6.40 -9.40
N ILE A 409 -23.51 -6.39 -9.91
CA ILE A 409 -22.81 -5.17 -10.35
C ILE A 409 -22.95 -5.08 -11.87
N ILE A 410 -23.43 -3.95 -12.35
CA ILE A 410 -23.57 -3.64 -13.79
C ILE A 410 -22.73 -2.43 -14.16
N ASP A 411 -22.18 -2.42 -15.36
CA ASP A 411 -21.56 -1.21 -15.91
C ASP A 411 -22.60 -0.22 -16.47
N LYS A 412 -22.09 0.89 -17.01
CA LYS A 412 -22.88 1.98 -17.60
C LYS A 412 -23.63 1.59 -18.88
N ASP A 413 -23.35 0.40 -19.44
CA ASP A 413 -24.04 -0.16 -20.61
C ASP A 413 -25.07 -1.24 -20.21
N GLY A 414 -25.20 -1.53 -18.91
CA GLY A 414 -26.14 -2.51 -18.38
C GLY A 414 -25.58 -3.93 -18.32
N ILE A 415 -24.30 -4.11 -18.63
CA ILE A 415 -23.64 -5.43 -18.67
C ILE A 415 -23.29 -5.85 -17.24
N VAL A 416 -23.79 -7.02 -16.84
CA VAL A 416 -23.48 -7.64 -15.55
C VAL A 416 -22.00 -8.05 -15.51
N LYS A 417 -21.25 -7.50 -14.55
CA LYS A 417 -19.85 -7.85 -14.28
C LYS A 417 -19.72 -8.96 -13.24
N HIS A 418 -20.46 -8.83 -12.15
CA HIS A 418 -20.43 -9.75 -11.02
C HIS A 418 -21.84 -9.94 -10.47
N LYS A 419 -22.12 -11.11 -9.89
CA LYS A 419 -23.38 -11.37 -9.17
C LYS A 419 -23.16 -12.32 -7.99
N VAL A 420 -23.99 -12.18 -6.98
CA VAL A 420 -24.09 -13.10 -5.84
C VAL A 420 -25.56 -13.37 -5.54
N GLU A 421 -25.89 -14.62 -5.22
CA GLU A 421 -27.25 -15.07 -4.95
C GLU A 421 -27.28 -15.99 -3.73
N LYS A 422 -28.32 -15.85 -2.88
CA LYS A 422 -28.60 -16.78 -1.78
C LYS A 422 -30.05 -17.24 -1.87
N SER A 423 -30.28 -18.54 -2.00
CA SER A 423 -31.63 -19.10 -2.14
C SER A 423 -32.48 -18.83 -0.90
N GLY A 424 -33.75 -18.49 -1.09
CA GLY A 424 -34.69 -18.19 0.00
C GLY A 424 -34.49 -16.84 0.70
N LEU A 425 -33.46 -16.07 0.34
CA LEU A 425 -33.13 -14.77 0.94
C LEU A 425 -33.31 -13.65 -0.08
N THR A 426 -33.57 -12.44 0.39
CA THR A 426 -33.64 -11.24 -0.45
C THR A 426 -32.46 -10.31 -0.18
N ALA A 427 -31.77 -9.88 -1.23
CA ALA A 427 -30.59 -9.03 -1.12
C ALA A 427 -30.96 -7.54 -1.04
N TYR A 428 -30.30 -6.78 -0.17
CA TYR A 428 -30.41 -5.32 -0.08
C TYR A 428 -29.03 -4.70 0.10
N ALA A 429 -28.55 -3.98 -0.93
CA ALA A 429 -27.16 -3.53 -0.97
C ALA A 429 -26.98 -2.05 -0.61
N ALA A 430 -25.87 -1.77 0.07
CA ALA A 430 -25.38 -0.43 0.36
C ALA A 430 -23.88 -0.34 0.06
N VAL A 431 -23.40 0.88 -0.13
CA VAL A 431 -21.96 1.18 -0.28
C VAL A 431 -21.54 1.98 0.94
N THR A 432 -20.44 1.57 1.57
CA THR A 432 -19.86 2.29 2.72
C THR A 432 -18.99 3.45 2.27
N GLN A 433 -18.69 4.37 3.18
CA GLN A 433 -17.74 5.46 2.98
C GLN A 433 -16.33 4.96 2.62
N ASN A 434 -15.95 3.78 3.11
CA ASN A 434 -14.69 3.14 2.78
C ASN A 434 -14.74 2.36 1.46
N ASN A 435 -15.81 2.54 0.67
CA ASN A 435 -16.02 1.93 -0.63
C ASN A 435 -16.15 0.39 -0.59
N SER A 436 -16.54 -0.16 0.58
CA SER A 436 -16.96 -1.55 0.72
C SER A 436 -18.42 -1.72 0.32
N ILE A 437 -18.80 -2.92 -0.11
CA ILE A 437 -20.19 -3.26 -0.41
C ILE A 437 -20.76 -4.02 0.78
N LEU A 438 -21.90 -3.56 1.30
CA LEU A 438 -22.68 -4.30 2.29
C LEU A 438 -23.91 -4.89 1.61
N ILE A 439 -24.25 -6.13 1.95
CA ILE A 439 -25.50 -6.76 1.52
C ILE A 439 -26.22 -7.31 2.74
N ALA A 440 -27.42 -6.80 2.99
CA ALA A 440 -28.36 -7.40 3.92
C ALA A 440 -29.13 -8.52 3.19
N TRP A 441 -28.99 -9.74 3.70
CA TRP A 441 -29.71 -10.93 3.30
C TRP A 441 -30.90 -11.14 4.23
N VAL A 442 -32.09 -10.86 3.73
CA VAL A 442 -33.32 -10.90 4.54
C VAL A 442 -34.10 -12.18 4.28
N ASN A 443 -34.34 -12.94 5.35
CA ASN A 443 -35.37 -13.97 5.39
C ASN A 443 -36.65 -13.34 5.94
N HIS A 444 -37.54 -12.93 5.03
CA HIS A 444 -38.77 -12.25 5.39
C HIS A 444 -39.73 -13.13 6.19
N ASP A 445 -39.75 -14.42 5.92
CA ASP A 445 -40.71 -15.32 6.53
C ASP A 445 -40.41 -15.60 8.00
N ASP A 446 -39.12 -15.79 8.31
CA ASP A 446 -38.62 -16.04 9.67
C ASP A 446 -38.33 -14.75 10.46
N GLY A 447 -38.34 -13.59 9.78
CA GLY A 447 -38.00 -12.29 10.37
C GLY A 447 -36.54 -12.24 10.79
N LEU A 448 -35.62 -12.62 9.89
CA LEU A 448 -34.18 -12.64 10.14
C LEU A 448 -33.45 -11.81 9.09
N VAL A 449 -32.36 -11.15 9.51
CA VAL A 449 -31.43 -10.46 8.61
C VAL A 449 -29.98 -10.76 8.98
N SER A 450 -29.19 -11.09 7.96
CA SER A 450 -27.73 -11.12 8.06
C SER A 450 -27.15 -10.01 7.20
N ILE A 451 -26.12 -9.31 7.66
CA ILE A 451 -25.45 -8.25 6.90
C ILE A 451 -24.00 -8.68 6.68
N ASP A 452 -23.64 -8.84 5.42
CA ASP A 452 -22.34 -9.32 4.98
C ASP A 452 -21.57 -8.20 4.27
N GLU A 453 -20.25 -8.17 4.45
CA GLU A 453 -19.33 -7.31 3.71
C GLU A 453 -18.75 -8.05 2.49
N TYR A 454 -18.67 -7.36 1.36
CA TYR A 454 -18.21 -7.88 0.07
C TYR A 454 -17.15 -6.98 -0.57
N THR A 455 -16.28 -7.60 -1.37
CA THR A 455 -15.34 -6.89 -2.25
C THR A 455 -16.06 -6.27 -3.46
N SER A 456 -15.35 -5.45 -4.24
CA SER A 456 -15.82 -4.90 -5.52
C SER A 456 -16.17 -5.95 -6.59
N GLU A 457 -15.81 -7.21 -6.38
CA GLU A 457 -16.15 -8.35 -7.25
C GLU A 457 -17.27 -9.23 -6.68
N LEU A 458 -17.95 -8.78 -5.62
CA LEU A 458 -18.95 -9.55 -4.86
C LEU A 458 -18.41 -10.87 -4.28
N LYS A 459 -17.13 -10.89 -3.86
CA LYS A 459 -16.59 -11.97 -3.02
C LYS A 459 -16.85 -11.64 -1.56
N HIS A 460 -17.40 -12.59 -0.80
CA HIS A 460 -17.66 -12.45 0.63
C HIS A 460 -16.34 -12.19 1.38
N VAL A 461 -16.38 -11.22 2.29
CA VAL A 461 -15.24 -10.83 3.14
C VAL A 461 -15.48 -11.32 4.56
N GLN A 462 -16.62 -10.96 5.16
CA GLN A 462 -17.01 -11.32 6.52
C GLN A 462 -18.51 -11.10 6.73
N THR A 463 -19.07 -11.81 7.71
CA THR A 463 -20.43 -11.57 8.22
C THR A 463 -20.37 -10.56 9.36
N LEU A 464 -21.00 -9.39 9.20
CA LEU A 464 -21.04 -8.36 10.25
C LEU A 464 -22.16 -8.64 11.26
N ILE A 465 -23.30 -9.10 10.76
CA ILE A 465 -24.50 -9.41 11.55
C ILE A 465 -25.05 -10.73 11.02
N SER A 466 -25.39 -11.66 11.90
CA SER A 466 -25.86 -12.98 11.54
C SER A 466 -27.22 -13.25 12.19
N ASP A 467 -28.20 -13.64 11.37
CA ASP A 467 -29.55 -14.05 11.75
C ASP A 467 -30.19 -13.17 12.83
N HIS A 468 -30.03 -11.85 12.70
CA HIS A 468 -30.60 -10.90 13.63
C HIS A 468 -32.12 -10.87 13.50
N LYS A 469 -32.82 -11.02 14.62
CA LYS A 469 -34.28 -11.04 14.67
C LYS A 469 -34.82 -9.63 14.39
N ILE A 470 -35.65 -9.52 13.35
CA ILE A 470 -36.39 -8.31 13.01
C ILE A 470 -37.88 -8.55 13.13
N GLU A 471 -38.64 -7.48 13.39
CA GLU A 471 -40.09 -7.54 13.37
C GLU A 471 -40.57 -7.80 11.93
N LYS A 472 -41.40 -8.82 11.75
CA LYS A 472 -41.96 -9.15 10.43
C LYS A 472 -43.00 -8.10 10.05
N SER A 473 -42.66 -7.28 9.06
CA SER A 473 -43.58 -6.35 8.41
C SER A 473 -44.50 -7.07 7.43
N GLU A 474 -45.67 -6.49 7.13
CA GLU A 474 -46.57 -7.03 6.10
C GLU A 474 -45.95 -6.93 4.69
N ARG A 475 -45.20 -5.85 4.44
CA ARG A 475 -44.53 -5.61 3.17
C ARG A 475 -43.08 -6.09 3.23
N SER A 476 -42.63 -6.83 2.22
CA SER A 476 -41.21 -7.23 2.06
C SER A 476 -40.44 -6.15 1.29
N TRP A 477 -40.24 -4.99 1.92
CA TRP A 477 -39.50 -3.87 1.35
C TRP A 477 -38.56 -3.25 2.38
N TYR A 478 -37.27 -3.47 2.18
CA TYR A 478 -36.22 -3.04 3.11
C TYR A 478 -35.24 -2.09 2.41
N VAL A 479 -34.51 -1.30 3.18
CA VAL A 479 -33.43 -0.46 2.65
C VAL A 479 -32.23 -0.52 3.59
N LEU A 480 -31.05 -0.68 3.02
CA LEU A 480 -29.77 -0.62 3.73
C LEU A 480 -29.02 0.65 3.32
N ARG A 481 -28.50 1.40 4.29
CA ARG A 481 -27.61 2.56 4.09
C ARG A 481 -26.58 2.65 5.22
N GLU A 482 -25.52 3.39 5.00
CA GLU A 482 -24.57 3.77 6.06
C GLU A 482 -24.76 5.24 6.41
N PHE A 483 -24.75 5.57 7.70
CA PHE A 483 -24.62 6.94 8.17
C PHE A 483 -23.25 7.50 7.82
N ARG A 484 -23.12 8.84 7.75
CA ARG A 484 -21.79 9.43 7.51
C ARG A 484 -20.81 9.27 8.67
N SER A 485 -21.31 8.87 9.84
CA SER A 485 -20.53 8.53 11.02
C SER A 485 -20.11 7.05 11.07
N GLY A 486 -20.56 6.22 10.12
CA GLY A 486 -20.15 4.82 9.96
C GLY A 486 -21.13 3.78 10.53
N GLU A 487 -22.21 4.20 11.19
CA GLU A 487 -23.27 3.28 11.62
C GLU A 487 -24.07 2.76 10.43
N ILE A 488 -24.53 1.50 10.52
CA ILE A 488 -25.30 0.84 9.47
C ILE A 488 -26.78 0.99 9.79
N ALA A 489 -27.53 1.65 8.91
CA ALA A 489 -28.98 1.77 8.97
C ALA A 489 -29.65 0.68 8.13
N PHE A 490 -30.44 -0.18 8.78
CA PHE A 490 -31.33 -1.12 8.12
C PHE A 490 -32.77 -0.77 8.44
N CYS A 491 -33.54 -0.39 7.41
CA CYS A 491 -34.90 0.08 7.58
C CYS A 491 -35.89 -0.92 6.99
N THR A 492 -36.85 -1.34 7.82
CA THR A 492 -38.05 -2.07 7.42
C THR A 492 -39.20 -1.10 7.18
N PRO A 493 -40.35 -1.55 6.65
CA PRO A 493 -41.54 -0.71 6.53
C PRO A 493 -41.99 -0.06 7.84
N ASP A 494 -41.63 -0.67 8.97
CA ASP A 494 -42.16 -0.36 10.28
C ASP A 494 -41.10 0.14 11.26
N ARG A 495 -39.82 -0.19 11.06
CA ARG A 495 -38.75 0.08 12.03
C ARG A 495 -37.42 0.47 11.36
N LEU A 496 -36.64 1.26 12.06
CA LEU A 496 -35.26 1.60 11.71
C LEU A 496 -34.32 0.98 12.74
N TYR A 497 -33.52 0.03 12.28
CA TYR A 497 -32.44 -0.59 13.04
C TYR A 497 -31.13 0.13 12.72
N ILE A 498 -30.39 0.52 13.76
CA ILE A 498 -29.08 1.15 13.62
C ILE A 498 -28.05 0.29 14.33
N PHE A 499 -27.08 -0.18 13.56
CA PHE A 499 -26.00 -1.01 14.04
C PHE A 499 -24.70 -0.23 14.09
N LYS A 500 -23.98 -0.35 15.21
CA LYS A 500 -22.71 0.31 15.45
C LYS A 500 -21.56 -0.65 15.26
N LEU A 501 -20.59 -0.25 14.43
CA LEU A 501 -19.32 -0.94 14.30
C LEU A 501 -18.37 -0.51 15.42
N THR A 502 -17.92 -1.46 16.23
CA THR A 502 -16.94 -1.25 17.29
C THR A 502 -15.69 -2.08 17.02
N ILE A 503 -14.51 -1.48 17.15
CA ILE A 503 -13.23 -2.18 17.02
C ILE A 503 -12.58 -2.27 18.39
N THR A 504 -12.39 -3.48 18.90
CA THR A 504 -11.76 -3.73 20.21
C THR A 504 -10.44 -4.48 20.05
N PRO A 505 -9.45 -4.25 20.94
CA PRO A 505 -8.20 -5.01 20.92
C PRO A 505 -8.46 -6.51 21.11
N CYS A 506 -7.72 -7.36 20.41
CA CYS A 506 -7.65 -8.77 20.78
C CYS A 506 -6.89 -8.84 22.12
N SER A 507 -7.61 -8.95 23.24
CA SER A 507 -6.99 -9.10 24.56
C SER A 507 -6.06 -10.32 24.56
N PRO A 508 -4.86 -10.23 25.17
CA PRO A 508 -3.96 -11.36 25.33
C PRO A 508 -4.52 -12.45 26.25
#